data_AF-A0A7C0UEP1-F1
#
_entry.id   AF-A0A7C0UEP1-F1
#
_cell.length_a   1.000
_cell.length_b   1.000
_cell.length_c   1.000
_cell.angle_alpha   90.00
_cell.angle_beta   90.00
_cell.angle_gamma   90.00
#
_symmetry.space_group_name_H-M   'P 1'
#
loop_
_entity.id
_entity.type
_entity.pdbx_description
1 polymer ?
#
loop_
_entity_poly.entity_id
_entity_poly.type
_entity_poly.pdbx_seq_one_letter_code
_entity_poly.pdbx_strand_id
1 'polypeptide(L)'
;PTYHSAAMDGIAVKSDLTYGTSERNPRLLKIGTDAVWVNTGQPLPDGFDAVIMVEKLHQVDQEHVEIRAPAYPWQNVRKVGEDIVATQLLFPQNHRIRPIDIGALLSGGVFSVKVWRRPKVVIIPTGSELVNCERVKDGEELQPGQILETNSSVLAAMVKDNGGEATVNELVPDELEEIKKAILSAVLSEADIVIINAGSSAGSRDYTVHVIEELGEVLVHGIAMMPGKPTILGIIEGKPVIGNPGYSVSSVLSFEQFVKPLIYHLQGTQPPEPRKIKVYPTRDIPSKLGIEEFLRVSIGKVGDRYVATPLPRAAGSITTLTRAEGILRIPELSEGVSQSEEVDAELLVNEKELLNTVVFIGSHDMTIDILSDEIRREGKAIRISSSNVGSLGGLIALRKGTCHLCGSHLLDTETGEYNLSYIRRYLKGKPVAVFHLVKREQGLMVAKDNPKNIQGLQDLTRADVSFVNRQAGSGTRVLLDFKLQQAGIDPKEIRGYDHEEFTHMAVAVDVVSGAADCGMGIYAAAKALGLDFIPIESEQYDLVIPTQIIEQPNIQAILQAIRSDSFRERVKALGGYDPSKSGELFAEVG
;
A
#
# COMPACT_ATOMS: atom_id res chain seq x y z
N PRO A 1 35.90 7.49 29.31
CA PRO A 1 36.02 8.85 29.90
C PRO A 1 37.42 9.43 29.62
N THR A 2 37.63 10.75 29.79
CA THR A 2 38.93 11.43 29.61
C THR A 2 39.86 11.30 30.82
N TYR A 3 39.36 10.72 31.91
CA TYR A 3 40.06 10.41 33.14
C TYR A 3 39.52 9.09 33.72
N HIS A 4 40.23 8.48 34.67
CA HIS A 4 39.69 7.36 35.45
C HIS A 4 38.59 7.89 36.38
N SER A 5 37.39 7.35 36.29
CA SER A 5 36.25 7.85 37.08
C SER A 5 35.55 6.74 37.87
N ALA A 6 34.88 7.10 38.95
CA ALA A 6 34.07 6.16 39.71
C ALA A 6 32.89 5.67 38.87
N ALA A 7 32.68 4.35 38.82
CA ALA A 7 31.54 3.73 38.14
C ALA A 7 30.29 3.64 39.04
N MET A 8 30.47 3.79 40.35
CA MET A 8 29.43 3.69 41.38
C MET A 8 29.65 4.77 42.44
N ASP A 9 28.59 5.14 43.15
CA ASP A 9 28.68 5.97 44.35
C ASP A 9 29.28 5.15 45.50
N GLY A 10 30.22 5.73 46.26
CA GLY A 10 30.87 5.02 47.37
C GLY A 10 32.19 5.64 47.79
N ILE A 11 33.18 4.80 48.11
CA ILE A 11 34.52 5.25 48.51
C ILE A 11 35.59 4.74 47.55
N ALA A 12 36.50 5.63 47.14
CA ALA A 12 37.75 5.28 46.48
C ALA A 12 38.73 4.75 47.54
N VAL A 13 39.36 3.61 47.26
CA VAL A 13 40.31 2.91 48.14
C VAL A 13 41.55 2.48 47.37
N LYS A 14 42.67 2.29 48.08
CA LYS A 14 43.77 1.47 47.57
C LYS A 14 43.42 0.01 47.81
N SER A 15 43.34 -0.78 46.76
CA SER A 15 42.89 -2.18 46.80
C SER A 15 43.72 -3.02 47.77
N ASP A 16 45.03 -2.80 47.84
CA ASP A 16 45.95 -3.49 48.76
C ASP A 16 45.62 -3.27 50.25
N LEU A 17 45.18 -2.07 50.62
CA LEU A 17 44.69 -1.73 51.96
C LEU A 17 43.39 -2.44 52.32
N THR A 18 42.75 -3.15 51.39
CA THR A 18 41.53 -3.92 51.66
C THR A 18 41.78 -5.43 51.70
N TYR A 19 42.97 -5.90 51.30
CA TYR A 19 43.25 -7.34 51.22
C TYR A 19 43.19 -8.05 52.57
N GLY A 20 42.61 -9.25 52.58
CA GLY A 20 42.38 -10.04 53.80
C GLY A 20 41.13 -9.63 54.59
N THR A 21 40.36 -8.64 54.11
CA THR A 21 39.04 -8.30 54.66
C THR A 21 38.04 -9.41 54.33
N SER A 22 37.18 -9.77 55.29
CA SER A 22 36.05 -10.69 55.08
C SER A 22 34.94 -10.38 56.09
N GLU A 23 33.77 -11.01 55.98
CA GLU A 23 32.70 -10.82 56.97
C GLU A 23 33.11 -11.17 58.40
N ARG A 24 34.04 -12.13 58.56
CA ARG A 24 34.58 -12.54 59.86
C ARG A 24 35.75 -11.68 60.33
N ASN A 25 36.34 -10.90 59.43
CA ASN A 25 37.46 -10.00 59.69
C ASN A 25 37.21 -8.68 58.96
N PRO A 26 36.22 -7.88 59.42
CA PRO A 26 35.92 -6.59 58.81
C PRO A 26 37.10 -5.63 58.99
N ARG A 27 37.23 -4.67 58.08
CA ARG A 27 38.29 -3.67 58.14
C ARG A 27 37.67 -2.29 58.23
N LEU A 28 38.15 -1.51 59.19
CA LEU A 28 37.79 -0.11 59.35
C LEU A 28 38.78 0.73 58.54
N LEU A 29 38.27 1.59 57.66
CA LEU A 29 39.06 2.52 56.84
C LEU A 29 38.80 3.94 57.33
N LYS A 30 39.85 4.75 57.44
CA LYS A 30 39.73 6.17 57.81
C LYS A 30 39.44 7.03 56.58
N ILE A 31 38.31 7.75 56.61
CA ILE A 31 37.93 8.72 55.59
C ILE A 31 38.95 9.87 55.54
N GLY A 32 39.34 10.26 54.33
CA GLY A 32 40.34 11.28 54.05
C GLY A 32 41.79 10.77 54.05
N THR A 33 42.06 9.54 54.50
CA THR A 33 43.39 8.92 54.44
C THR A 33 43.38 7.60 53.69
N ASP A 34 42.60 6.62 54.16
CA ASP A 34 42.52 5.27 53.58
C ASP A 34 41.41 5.15 52.52
N ALA A 35 40.41 6.05 52.61
CA ALA A 35 39.24 6.08 51.77
C ALA A 35 38.80 7.52 51.48
N VAL A 36 38.29 7.80 50.28
CA VAL A 36 37.73 9.11 49.89
C VAL A 36 36.36 8.92 49.27
N TRP A 37 35.35 9.67 49.73
CA TRP A 37 34.02 9.64 49.13
C TRP A 37 34.06 10.09 47.68
N VAL A 38 33.46 9.31 46.80
CA VAL A 38 33.32 9.60 45.37
C VAL A 38 31.91 9.27 44.92
N ASN A 39 31.38 10.12 44.04
CA ASN A 39 30.14 9.85 43.31
C ASN A 39 30.45 9.35 41.90
N THR A 40 29.51 8.63 41.33
CA THR A 40 29.54 8.12 39.97
C THR A 40 29.88 9.23 38.98
N GLY A 41 30.88 8.98 38.13
CA GLY A 41 31.39 9.93 37.16
C GLY A 41 32.44 10.90 37.70
N GLN A 42 32.66 11.02 39.02
CA GLN A 42 33.75 11.85 39.55
C GLN A 42 35.12 11.25 39.23
N PRO A 43 36.16 12.09 39.08
CA PRO A 43 37.53 11.62 38.93
C PRO A 43 37.95 10.74 40.11
N LEU A 44 38.64 9.63 39.81
CA LEU A 44 39.26 8.80 40.82
C LEU A 44 40.41 9.60 41.46
N PRO A 45 40.43 9.79 42.79
CA PRO A 45 41.49 10.55 43.46
C PRO A 45 42.88 9.91 43.27
N ASP A 46 43.90 10.75 43.22
CA ASP A 46 45.28 10.30 43.02
C ASP A 46 45.72 9.31 44.11
N GLY A 47 46.36 8.22 43.67
CA GLY A 47 46.85 7.17 44.56
C GLY A 47 45.81 6.13 44.97
N PHE A 48 44.54 6.25 44.55
CA PHE A 48 43.51 5.24 44.73
C PHE A 48 43.31 4.44 43.43
N ASP A 49 42.94 3.17 43.52
CA ASP A 49 42.84 2.28 42.35
C ASP A 49 41.53 1.48 42.27
N ALA A 50 40.63 1.58 43.25
CA ALA A 50 39.35 0.88 43.26
C ALA A 50 38.26 1.71 43.95
N VAL A 51 36.99 1.40 43.67
CA VAL A 51 35.81 1.99 44.33
C VAL A 51 34.95 0.88 44.94
N ILE A 52 34.59 1.03 46.23
CA ILE A 52 33.63 0.16 46.91
C ILE A 52 32.28 0.89 46.94
N MET A 53 31.26 0.26 46.37
CA MET A 53 29.90 0.82 46.29
C MET A 53 29.31 1.08 47.69
N VAL A 54 28.54 2.15 47.84
CA VAL A 54 27.98 2.60 49.12
C VAL A 54 27.14 1.54 49.82
N GLU A 55 26.46 0.66 49.07
CA GLU A 55 25.66 -0.47 49.60
C GLU A 55 26.50 -1.54 50.30
N LYS A 56 27.83 -1.53 50.10
CA LYS A 56 28.78 -2.45 50.73
C LYS A 56 29.53 -1.80 51.89
N LEU A 57 29.19 -0.56 52.24
CA LEU A 57 29.82 0.20 53.29
C LEU A 57 28.93 0.22 54.53
N HIS A 58 29.53 0.03 55.69
CA HIS A 58 28.86 0.28 56.97
C HIS A 58 29.54 1.47 57.65
N GLN A 59 28.89 2.63 57.62
CA GLN A 59 29.43 3.83 58.25
C GLN A 59 29.35 3.70 59.77
N VAL A 60 30.51 3.73 60.43
CA VAL A 60 30.59 3.56 61.89
C VAL A 60 30.51 4.92 62.59
N ASP A 61 31.16 5.94 62.04
CA ASP A 61 31.11 7.32 62.50
C ASP A 61 31.44 8.32 61.36
N GLN A 62 31.73 9.58 61.69
CA GLN A 62 32.07 10.62 60.70
C GLN A 62 33.45 10.44 60.04
N GLU A 63 34.38 9.76 60.69
CA GLU A 63 35.76 9.56 60.23
C GLU A 63 36.03 8.14 59.73
N HIS A 64 35.15 7.16 60.01
CA HIS A 64 35.42 5.75 59.76
C HIS A 64 34.28 5.01 59.03
N VAL A 65 34.69 4.17 58.08
CA VAL A 65 33.80 3.27 57.34
C VAL A 65 34.30 1.82 57.43
N GLU A 66 33.40 0.90 57.75
CA GLU A 66 33.68 -0.53 57.79
C GLU A 66 33.40 -1.16 56.43
N ILE A 67 34.35 -1.96 55.94
CA ILE A 67 34.21 -2.83 54.78
C ILE A 67 34.26 -4.30 55.21
N ARG A 68 33.51 -5.16 54.52
CA ARG A 68 33.38 -6.60 54.81
C ARG A 68 33.87 -7.52 53.68
N ALA A 69 34.31 -6.93 52.59
CA ALA A 69 34.91 -7.63 51.46
C ALA A 69 36.10 -6.81 50.95
N PRO A 70 37.14 -7.46 50.40
CA PRO A 70 38.24 -6.75 49.78
C PRO A 70 37.80 -6.15 48.45
N ALA A 71 38.42 -5.05 48.05
CA ALA A 71 38.37 -4.53 46.70
C ALA A 71 39.55 -5.08 45.88
N TYR A 72 39.35 -5.29 44.57
CA TYR A 72 40.43 -5.61 43.64
C TYR A 72 40.80 -4.40 42.77
N PRO A 73 42.04 -4.33 42.22
CA PRO A 73 42.46 -3.20 41.39
C PRO A 73 41.48 -2.93 40.24
N TRP A 74 41.15 -1.64 40.05
CA TRP A 74 40.21 -1.13 39.06
C TRP A 74 38.74 -1.58 39.23
N GLN A 75 38.38 -2.15 40.39
CA GLN A 75 36.99 -2.47 40.69
C GLN A 75 36.14 -1.20 40.71
N ASN A 76 35.00 -1.23 40.00
CA ASN A 76 34.07 -0.12 39.88
C ASN A 76 34.73 1.21 39.45
N VAL A 77 35.80 1.13 38.65
CA VAL A 77 36.44 2.30 38.04
C VAL A 77 36.25 2.23 36.53
N ARG A 78 35.66 3.29 35.96
CA ARG A 78 35.61 3.51 34.52
C ARG A 78 36.97 4.01 34.04
N LYS A 79 37.69 3.21 33.24
CA LYS A 79 39.06 3.57 32.85
C LYS A 79 39.09 4.65 31.77
N VAL A 80 40.16 5.44 31.75
CA VAL A 80 40.41 6.36 30.64
C VAL A 80 40.40 5.56 29.33
N GLY A 81 39.66 6.07 28.33
CA GLY A 81 39.52 5.41 27.04
C GLY A 81 38.85 4.04 27.04
N GLU A 82 38.09 3.63 28.07
CA GLU A 82 37.43 2.31 28.10
C GLU A 82 36.44 2.05 26.94
N ASP A 83 35.91 3.12 26.36
CA ASP A 83 34.92 3.09 25.27
C ASP A 83 35.55 3.58 23.97
N ILE A 84 36.05 4.82 23.98
CA ILE A 84 36.72 5.47 22.83
C ILE A 84 38.14 5.85 23.23
N VAL A 85 39.12 5.35 22.47
CA VAL A 85 40.53 5.72 22.59
C VAL A 85 40.91 6.72 21.49
N ALA A 86 41.84 7.62 21.78
CA ALA A 86 42.42 8.48 20.75
C ALA A 86 42.94 7.63 19.57
N THR A 87 42.72 8.10 18.33
CA THR A 87 43.07 7.43 17.06
C THR A 87 42.23 6.20 16.69
N GLN A 88 41.28 5.79 17.51
CA GLN A 88 40.34 4.73 17.15
C GLN A 88 39.40 5.20 16.02
N LEU A 89 39.23 4.37 15.00
CA LEU A 89 38.21 4.59 13.98
C LEU A 89 36.82 4.38 14.61
N LEU A 90 36.00 5.43 14.66
CA LEU A 90 34.62 5.33 15.15
C LEU A 90 33.71 4.67 14.11
N PHE A 91 33.79 5.13 12.85
CA PHE A 91 32.96 4.64 11.76
C PHE A 91 33.76 4.57 10.45
N PRO A 92 33.57 3.54 9.62
CA PRO A 92 34.14 3.50 8.28
C PRO A 92 33.49 4.56 7.36
N GLN A 93 34.11 4.78 6.20
CA GLN A 93 33.49 5.59 5.15
C GLN A 93 32.14 4.99 4.72
N ASN A 94 31.22 5.84 4.28
CA ASN A 94 29.84 5.48 3.87
C ASN A 94 28.97 4.90 4.98
N HIS A 95 29.36 5.07 6.25
CA HIS A 95 28.50 4.78 7.37
C HIS A 95 27.28 5.71 7.42
N ARG A 96 26.08 5.14 7.41
CA ARG A 96 24.84 5.92 7.61
C ARG A 96 24.71 6.31 9.06
N ILE A 97 24.79 7.62 9.34
CA ILE A 97 24.65 8.17 10.69
C ILE A 97 23.22 7.90 11.21
N ARG A 98 23.13 7.13 12.30
CA ARG A 98 21.89 6.82 13.04
C ARG A 98 21.82 7.67 14.32
N PRO A 99 20.65 7.73 14.99
CA PRO A 99 20.51 8.51 16.23
C PRO A 99 21.56 8.20 17.30
N ILE A 100 21.91 6.91 17.50
CA ILE A 100 22.90 6.52 18.51
C ILE A 100 24.34 6.91 18.12
N ASP A 101 24.63 6.99 16.82
CA ASP A 101 25.97 7.29 16.32
C ASP A 101 26.35 8.76 16.62
N ILE A 102 25.35 9.65 16.75
CA ILE A 102 25.53 11.03 17.21
C ILE A 102 26.20 11.07 18.58
N GLY A 103 25.79 10.19 19.50
CA GLY A 103 26.38 10.09 20.84
C GLY A 103 27.85 9.70 20.81
N ALA A 104 28.23 8.76 19.95
CA ALA A 104 29.62 8.35 19.76
C ALA A 104 30.47 9.47 19.14
N LEU A 105 29.96 10.17 18.12
CA LEU A 105 30.64 11.32 17.52
C LEU A 105 30.91 12.42 18.55
N LEU A 106 29.89 12.80 19.32
CA LEU A 106 30.03 13.83 20.36
C LEU A 106 30.97 13.39 21.48
N SER A 107 30.90 12.13 21.91
CA SER A 107 31.79 11.56 22.93
C SER A 107 33.24 11.52 22.46
N GLY A 108 33.47 11.32 21.16
CA GLY A 108 34.78 11.43 20.51
C GLY A 108 35.23 12.86 20.20
N GLY A 109 34.45 13.89 20.57
CA GLY A 109 34.77 15.30 20.29
C GLY A 109 34.58 15.71 18.83
N VAL A 110 33.80 14.97 18.05
CA VAL A 110 33.52 15.22 16.63
C VAL A 110 32.20 16.00 16.50
N PHE A 111 32.31 17.30 16.25
CA PHE A 111 31.16 18.21 16.11
C PHE A 111 30.72 18.48 14.67
N SER A 112 31.50 18.04 13.69
CA SER A 112 31.16 18.10 12.28
C SER A 112 31.82 16.95 11.52
N VAL A 113 31.15 16.47 10.47
CA VAL A 113 31.63 15.37 9.63
C VAL A 113 31.40 15.72 8.17
N LYS A 114 32.30 15.25 7.30
CA LYS A 114 32.08 15.31 5.85
C LYS A 114 31.07 14.24 5.47
N VAL A 115 30.03 14.64 4.74
CA VAL A 115 28.97 13.74 4.25
C VAL A 115 28.83 13.88 2.74
N TRP A 116 28.24 12.86 2.12
CA TRP A 116 27.79 12.96 0.73
C TRP A 116 26.72 14.06 0.60
N ARG A 117 26.81 14.86 -0.46
CA ARG A 117 25.71 15.78 -0.82
C ARG A 117 24.50 14.95 -1.24
N ARG A 118 23.30 15.50 -1.06
CA ARG A 118 22.09 14.87 -1.61
C ARG A 118 22.14 14.91 -3.13
N PRO A 119 21.88 13.79 -3.83
CA PRO A 119 21.76 13.79 -5.28
C PRO A 119 20.65 14.72 -5.74
N LYS A 120 20.93 15.60 -6.70
CA LYS A 120 19.96 16.52 -7.26
C LYS A 120 19.30 15.92 -8.49
N VAL A 121 17.98 15.89 -8.53
CA VAL A 121 17.19 15.31 -9.62
C VAL A 121 16.27 16.36 -10.19
N VAL A 122 16.37 16.62 -11.50
CA VAL A 122 15.42 17.49 -12.21
C VAL A 122 14.36 16.64 -12.89
N ILE A 123 13.09 17.00 -12.72
CA ILE A 123 11.94 16.32 -13.32
C ILE A 123 11.30 17.28 -14.32
N ILE A 124 11.18 16.83 -15.57
CA ILE A 124 10.60 17.59 -16.68
C ILE A 124 9.30 16.90 -17.09
N PRO A 125 8.13 17.42 -16.67
CA PRO A 125 6.86 16.94 -17.20
C PRO A 125 6.66 17.43 -18.64
N THR A 126 6.27 16.52 -19.53
CA THR A 126 5.88 16.86 -20.91
C THR A 126 4.49 16.33 -21.22
N GLY A 127 3.71 17.11 -21.96
CA GLY A 127 2.37 16.73 -22.38
C GLY A 127 1.52 17.94 -22.71
N SER A 128 1.06 18.04 -23.95
CA SER A 128 0.23 19.17 -24.39
C SER A 128 -1.17 19.18 -23.76
N GLU A 129 -1.63 18.01 -23.29
CA GLU A 129 -2.87 17.81 -22.58
C GLU A 129 -2.77 18.12 -21.08
N LEU A 130 -1.56 18.27 -20.54
CA LEU A 130 -1.33 18.35 -19.10
C LEU A 130 -1.63 19.74 -18.54
N VAL A 131 -2.24 19.78 -17.36
CA VAL A 131 -2.53 21.00 -16.61
C VAL A 131 -1.93 20.91 -15.21
N ASN A 132 -1.33 22.00 -14.74
CA ASN A 132 -0.76 22.06 -13.40
C ASN A 132 -1.88 22.17 -12.35
N CYS A 133 -1.70 21.45 -11.23
CA CYS A 133 -2.61 21.49 -10.09
C CYS A 133 -2.84 22.87 -9.47
N GLU A 134 -1.89 23.80 -9.59
CA GLU A 134 -2.07 25.16 -9.07
C GLU A 134 -3.19 25.91 -9.79
N ARG A 135 -3.33 25.73 -11.11
CA ARG A 135 -4.41 26.36 -11.89
C ARG A 135 -5.80 25.87 -11.48
N VAL A 136 -5.93 24.59 -11.20
CA VAL A 136 -7.21 24.00 -10.74
C VAL A 136 -7.55 24.48 -9.32
N LYS A 137 -6.55 24.70 -8.45
CA LYS A 137 -6.76 25.24 -7.10
C LYS A 137 -7.31 26.68 -7.11
N ASP A 138 -7.02 27.44 -8.16
CA ASP A 138 -7.55 28.78 -8.35
C ASP A 138 -9.00 28.80 -8.88
N GLY A 139 -9.65 27.63 -8.98
CA GLY A 139 -11.06 27.48 -9.34
C GLY A 139 -11.32 27.22 -10.82
N GLU A 140 -10.29 27.01 -11.65
CA GLU A 140 -10.46 26.59 -13.04
C GLU A 140 -10.90 25.12 -13.11
N GLU A 141 -12.03 24.85 -13.77
CA GLU A 141 -12.46 23.48 -14.08
C GLU A 141 -11.68 22.90 -15.27
N LEU A 142 -11.35 21.60 -15.20
CA LEU A 142 -10.68 20.88 -16.28
C LEU A 142 -11.58 20.84 -17.52
N GLN A 143 -11.04 21.28 -18.66
CA GLN A 143 -11.73 21.21 -19.94
C GLN A 143 -11.60 19.81 -20.57
N PRO A 144 -12.52 19.42 -21.48
CA PRO A 144 -12.40 18.16 -22.21
C PRO A 144 -11.05 18.03 -22.91
N GLY A 145 -10.38 16.89 -22.69
CA GLY A 145 -9.04 16.62 -23.23
C GLY A 145 -7.89 17.12 -22.35
N GLN A 146 -8.16 17.76 -21.21
CA GLN A 146 -7.13 18.11 -20.22
C GLN A 146 -6.98 17.05 -19.14
N ILE A 147 -5.72 16.80 -18.73
CA ILE A 147 -5.37 15.85 -17.68
C ILE A 147 -4.54 16.56 -16.62
N LEU A 148 -4.86 16.33 -15.35
CA LEU A 148 -4.07 16.87 -14.25
C LEU A 148 -2.69 16.20 -14.21
N GLU A 149 -1.62 17.00 -14.25
CA GLU A 149 -0.26 16.48 -14.04
C GLU A 149 -0.09 16.06 -12.57
N THR A 150 0.22 14.79 -12.35
CA THR A 150 0.40 14.22 -11.00
C THR A 150 1.71 13.46 -10.82
N ASN A 151 2.29 12.94 -11.90
CA ASN A 151 3.48 12.09 -11.83
C ASN A 151 4.68 12.86 -11.26
N SER A 152 4.88 14.13 -11.62
CA SER A 152 6.03 14.91 -11.15
C SER A 152 6.01 15.11 -9.64
N SER A 153 4.81 15.28 -9.06
CA SER A 153 4.65 15.32 -7.60
C SER A 153 5.00 13.99 -6.94
N VAL A 154 4.58 12.87 -7.53
CA VAL A 154 4.92 11.52 -7.04
C VAL A 154 6.43 11.28 -7.14
N LEU A 155 7.03 11.54 -8.30
CA LEU A 155 8.46 11.35 -8.54
C LEU A 155 9.31 12.23 -7.61
N ALA A 156 8.94 13.50 -7.42
CA ALA A 156 9.65 14.39 -6.50
C ALA A 156 9.61 13.88 -5.04
N ALA A 157 8.46 13.35 -4.61
CA ALA A 157 8.34 12.72 -3.29
C ALA A 157 9.21 11.45 -3.19
N MET A 158 9.24 10.61 -4.23
CA MET A 158 10.07 9.41 -4.28
C MET A 158 11.57 9.74 -4.26
N VAL A 159 12.02 10.78 -4.97
CA VAL A 159 13.41 11.27 -4.90
C VAL A 159 13.77 11.62 -3.46
N LYS A 160 12.90 12.39 -2.79
CA LYS A 160 13.11 12.82 -1.40
C LYS A 160 13.13 11.64 -0.42
N ASP A 161 12.22 10.68 -0.58
CA ASP A 161 12.16 9.48 0.25
C ASP A 161 13.43 8.62 0.14
N ASN A 162 14.08 8.65 -1.02
CA ASN A 162 15.35 7.96 -1.28
C ASN A 162 16.61 8.81 -0.99
N GLY A 163 16.45 9.98 -0.33
CA GLY A 163 17.56 10.81 0.13
C GLY A 163 18.08 11.85 -0.87
N GLY A 164 17.43 11.99 -2.03
CA GLY A 164 17.74 13.03 -3.03
C GLY A 164 17.01 14.35 -2.78
N GLU A 165 17.29 15.31 -3.64
CA GLU A 165 16.62 16.61 -3.74
C GLU A 165 16.00 16.74 -5.13
N ALA A 166 14.70 17.02 -5.22
CA ALA A 166 14.00 17.12 -6.49
C ALA A 166 13.65 18.57 -6.84
N THR A 167 13.85 18.93 -8.11
CA THR A 167 13.35 20.16 -8.72
C THR A 167 12.44 19.79 -9.87
N VAL A 168 11.19 20.28 -9.86
CA VAL A 168 10.23 20.06 -10.94
C VAL A 168 10.26 21.29 -11.86
N ASN A 169 10.45 21.05 -13.15
CA ASN A 169 10.40 22.10 -14.18
C ASN A 169 8.95 22.51 -14.47
N GLU A 170 8.76 23.65 -15.14
CA GLU A 170 7.47 23.99 -15.74
C GLU A 170 7.05 22.95 -16.78
N LEU A 171 5.74 22.86 -17.04
CA LEU A 171 5.18 21.97 -18.07
C LEU A 171 5.77 22.32 -19.43
N VAL A 172 6.35 21.33 -20.10
CA VAL A 172 6.92 21.48 -21.43
C VAL A 172 5.93 20.93 -22.47
N PRO A 173 5.57 21.70 -23.51
CA PRO A 173 4.71 21.21 -24.58
C PRO A 173 5.40 20.07 -25.35
N ASP A 174 4.62 19.23 -26.05
CA ASP A 174 5.16 18.12 -26.84
C ASP A 174 5.75 18.59 -28.19
N GLU A 175 6.73 19.48 -28.09
CA GLU A 175 7.47 20.05 -29.20
C GLU A 175 8.95 19.73 -29.05
N LEU A 176 9.56 19.16 -30.10
CA LEU A 176 10.95 18.67 -30.07
C LEU A 176 11.95 19.72 -29.58
N GLU A 177 11.84 20.96 -30.07
CA GLU A 177 12.74 22.06 -29.67
C GLU A 177 12.55 22.50 -28.21
N GLU A 178 11.32 22.49 -27.70
CA GLU A 178 11.05 22.87 -26.31
C GLU A 178 11.52 21.78 -25.33
N ILE A 179 11.28 20.51 -25.67
CA ILE A 179 11.82 19.36 -24.92
C ILE A 179 13.35 19.41 -24.90
N LYS A 180 13.98 19.67 -26.05
CA LYS A 180 15.43 19.82 -26.18
C LYS A 180 15.99 20.93 -25.32
N LYS A 181 15.39 22.12 -25.35
CA LYS A 181 15.80 23.26 -24.50
C LYS A 181 15.68 22.91 -23.01
N ALA A 182 14.58 22.28 -22.61
CA ALA A 182 14.35 21.90 -21.22
C ALA A 182 15.39 20.87 -20.73
N ILE A 183 15.65 19.83 -21.53
CA ILE A 183 16.66 18.80 -21.21
C ILE A 183 18.04 19.43 -21.13
N LEU A 184 18.43 20.24 -22.12
CA LEU A 184 19.73 20.90 -22.15
C LEU A 184 19.93 21.82 -20.94
N SER A 185 18.91 22.61 -20.58
CA SER A 185 18.92 23.45 -19.38
C SER A 185 19.09 22.61 -18.11
N ALA A 186 18.38 21.48 -18.00
CA ALA A 186 18.47 20.59 -16.85
C ALA A 186 19.85 19.93 -16.72
N VAL A 187 20.44 19.42 -17.80
CA VAL A 187 21.76 18.78 -17.75
C VAL A 187 22.89 19.78 -17.54
N LEU A 188 22.74 21.04 -17.98
CA LEU A 188 23.72 22.11 -17.71
C LEU A 188 23.58 22.71 -16.30
N SER A 189 22.51 22.40 -15.58
CA SER A 189 22.30 22.82 -14.19
C SER A 189 23.12 21.98 -13.19
N GLU A 190 22.88 22.20 -11.89
CA GLU A 190 23.46 21.41 -10.80
C GLU A 190 22.86 19.99 -10.66
N ALA A 191 21.97 19.58 -11.57
CA ALA A 191 21.37 18.24 -11.54
C ALA A 191 22.41 17.14 -11.69
N ASP A 192 22.25 16.05 -10.92
CA ASP A 192 22.98 14.80 -11.08
C ASP A 192 22.20 13.81 -11.96
N ILE A 193 20.86 13.88 -11.95
CA ILE A 193 19.96 13.02 -12.74
C ILE A 193 18.86 13.89 -13.36
N VAL A 194 18.48 13.60 -14.61
CA VAL A 194 17.32 14.23 -15.25
C VAL A 194 16.27 13.18 -15.58
N ILE A 195 15.03 13.43 -15.20
CA ILE A 195 13.87 12.59 -15.51
C ILE A 195 12.95 13.38 -16.44
N ILE A 196 12.65 12.82 -17.60
CA ILE A 196 11.66 13.37 -18.53
C ILE A 196 10.42 12.49 -18.38
N ASN A 197 9.35 13.02 -17.79
CA ASN A 197 8.10 12.29 -17.66
C ASN A 197 7.23 12.61 -18.88
N ALA A 198 7.33 11.76 -19.90
CA ALA A 198 6.71 11.97 -21.21
C ALA A 198 5.69 10.87 -21.52
N GLY A 199 4.66 11.23 -22.29
CA GLY A 199 3.70 10.27 -22.84
C GLY A 199 4.40 9.18 -23.65
N SER A 200 4.27 7.93 -23.22
CA SER A 200 4.85 6.81 -23.94
C SER A 200 3.99 6.48 -25.16
N SER A 201 4.35 6.96 -26.34
CA SER A 201 3.62 6.58 -27.54
C SER A 201 4.51 5.74 -28.44
N ALA A 202 4.16 4.45 -28.53
CA ALA A 202 4.46 3.61 -29.70
C ALA A 202 3.80 4.12 -31.00
N GLY A 203 3.26 5.36 -31.00
CA GLY A 203 2.84 6.14 -32.15
C GLY A 203 4.00 6.90 -32.79
N SER A 204 3.72 7.56 -33.92
CA SER A 204 4.68 7.88 -34.96
C SER A 204 5.81 8.88 -34.63
N ARG A 205 5.90 9.46 -33.42
CA ARG A 205 7.01 10.35 -33.00
C ARG A 205 7.21 10.34 -31.48
N ASP A 206 8.09 9.48 -30.98
CA ASP A 206 8.64 9.61 -29.62
C ASP A 206 9.74 10.69 -29.65
N TYR A 207 9.39 11.93 -29.29
CA TYR A 207 10.35 13.03 -29.31
C TYR A 207 11.46 12.85 -28.27
N THR A 208 11.20 12.14 -27.17
CA THR A 208 12.14 11.99 -26.07
C THR A 208 13.37 11.19 -26.49
N VAL A 209 13.18 10.05 -27.15
CA VAL A 209 14.32 9.24 -27.62
C VAL A 209 15.19 10.01 -28.60
N HIS A 210 14.59 10.70 -29.58
CA HIS A 210 15.32 11.46 -30.59
C HIS A 210 16.09 12.63 -30.00
N VAL A 211 15.53 13.34 -29.03
CA VAL A 211 16.22 14.44 -28.36
C VAL A 211 17.41 13.92 -27.54
N ILE A 212 17.27 12.76 -26.89
CA ILE A 212 18.39 12.13 -26.18
C ILE A 212 19.49 11.67 -27.16
N GLU A 213 19.12 11.06 -28.29
CA GLU A 213 20.07 10.66 -29.34
C GLU A 213 20.81 11.86 -29.96
N GLU A 214 20.13 13.00 -30.11
CA GLU A 214 20.76 14.20 -30.68
C GLU A 214 21.71 14.89 -29.69
N LEU A 215 21.32 14.98 -28.42
CA LEU A 215 22.10 15.67 -27.39
C LEU A 215 23.17 14.79 -26.74
N GLY A 216 23.09 13.47 -26.87
CA GLY A 216 23.98 12.53 -26.21
C GLY A 216 23.85 11.10 -26.74
N GLU A 217 23.74 10.14 -25.83
CA GLU A 217 23.70 8.71 -26.15
C GLU A 217 22.46 8.05 -25.55
N VAL A 218 21.72 7.27 -26.34
CA VAL A 218 20.68 6.36 -25.84
C VAL A 218 21.30 5.00 -25.60
N LEU A 219 21.27 4.54 -24.35
CA LEU A 219 21.79 3.24 -23.93
C LEU A 219 20.74 2.14 -24.09
N VAL A 220 19.50 2.47 -23.75
CA VAL A 220 18.36 1.54 -23.80
C VAL A 220 17.14 2.29 -24.29
N HIS A 221 16.46 1.73 -25.28
CA HIS A 221 15.14 2.17 -25.73
C HIS A 221 14.16 1.01 -25.59
N GLY A 222 13.38 1.09 -24.52
CA GLY A 222 12.40 0.09 -24.18
C GLY A 222 12.98 -1.07 -23.38
N ILE A 223 12.22 -1.50 -22.38
CA ILE A 223 12.65 -2.47 -21.37
C ILE A 223 11.67 -3.65 -21.38
N ALA A 224 12.17 -4.86 -21.20
CA ALA A 224 11.36 -6.07 -21.10
C ALA A 224 10.64 -6.17 -19.74
N MET A 225 9.90 -5.13 -19.36
CA MET A 225 9.13 -5.06 -18.12
C MET A 225 7.68 -4.61 -18.33
N MET A 226 6.79 -5.07 -17.47
CA MET A 226 5.38 -4.67 -17.48
C MET A 226 4.85 -4.35 -16.08
N PRO A 227 4.23 -3.17 -15.89
CA PRO A 227 4.24 -2.01 -16.80
C PRO A 227 5.62 -1.31 -16.78
N GLY A 228 5.90 -0.44 -17.76
CA GLY A 228 7.20 0.26 -17.86
C GLY A 228 7.97 0.02 -19.16
N LYS A 229 7.44 -0.80 -20.09
CA LYS A 229 8.09 -1.11 -21.37
C LYS A 229 8.72 0.10 -22.09
N PRO A 230 8.11 1.30 -22.18
CA PRO A 230 8.66 2.41 -22.96
C PRO A 230 9.80 3.19 -22.29
N THR A 231 10.32 2.76 -21.14
CA THR A 231 11.40 3.48 -20.46
C THR A 231 12.64 3.61 -21.35
N ILE A 232 13.22 4.80 -21.39
CA ILE A 232 14.45 5.14 -22.12
C ILE A 232 15.53 5.47 -21.10
N LEU A 233 16.73 4.94 -21.31
CA LEU A 233 17.92 5.27 -20.52
C LEU A 233 18.96 5.87 -21.46
N GLY A 234 19.45 7.06 -21.13
CA GLY A 234 20.50 7.73 -21.89
C GLY A 234 21.45 8.53 -21.03
N ILE A 235 22.47 9.09 -21.67
CA ILE A 235 23.48 9.94 -21.07
C ILE A 235 23.64 11.19 -21.93
N ILE A 236 23.57 12.37 -21.32
CA ILE A 236 23.82 13.65 -21.97
C ILE A 236 24.80 14.43 -21.08
N GLU A 237 25.89 14.95 -21.65
CA GLU A 237 26.95 15.67 -20.90
C GLU A 237 27.46 14.89 -19.68
N GLY A 238 27.55 13.55 -19.80
CA GLY A 238 27.98 12.66 -18.72
C GLY A 238 26.95 12.44 -17.61
N LYS A 239 25.73 12.96 -17.73
CA LYS A 239 24.65 12.82 -16.75
C LYS A 239 23.57 11.84 -17.22
N PRO A 240 23.05 10.97 -16.33
CA PRO A 240 21.95 10.07 -16.66
C PRO A 240 20.65 10.86 -16.94
N VAL A 241 20.01 10.51 -18.05
CA VAL A 241 18.74 11.05 -18.49
C VAL A 241 17.76 9.89 -18.71
N ILE A 242 16.64 9.91 -17.97
CA ILE A 242 15.65 8.84 -17.96
C ILE A 242 14.37 9.35 -18.63
N GLY A 243 14.01 8.75 -19.77
CA GLY A 243 12.69 8.91 -20.37
C GLY A 243 11.70 8.01 -19.64
N ASN A 244 10.90 8.61 -18.76
CA ASN A 244 9.96 7.92 -17.90
C ASN A 244 8.57 7.87 -18.54
N PRO A 245 7.85 6.72 -18.52
CA PRO A 245 6.56 6.62 -19.19
C PRO A 245 5.47 7.47 -18.50
N GLY A 246 4.60 8.10 -19.28
CA GLY A 246 3.54 8.98 -18.78
C GLY A 246 2.43 8.28 -17.98
N TYR A 247 2.22 6.99 -18.14
CA TYR A 247 1.29 6.24 -17.27
C TYR A 247 1.84 6.12 -15.85
N SER A 248 1.05 6.55 -14.85
CA SER A 248 1.52 6.72 -13.48
C SER A 248 2.16 5.48 -12.85
N VAL A 249 1.60 4.28 -13.06
CA VAL A 249 2.19 3.06 -12.51
C VAL A 249 3.50 2.70 -13.22
N SER A 250 3.55 2.86 -14.55
CA SER A 250 4.78 2.69 -15.32
C SER A 250 5.88 3.64 -14.86
N SER A 251 5.52 4.92 -14.63
CA SER A 251 6.40 5.99 -14.15
C SER A 251 7.04 5.64 -12.80
N VAL A 252 6.23 5.16 -11.85
CA VAL A 252 6.67 4.73 -10.51
C VAL A 252 7.57 3.50 -10.57
N LEU A 253 7.21 2.48 -11.36
CA LEU A 253 8.01 1.26 -11.46
C LEU A 253 9.34 1.48 -12.17
N SER A 254 9.34 2.30 -13.21
CA SER A 254 10.56 2.74 -13.90
C SER A 254 11.47 3.54 -12.96
N PHE A 255 10.92 4.43 -12.13
CA PHE A 255 11.68 5.09 -11.06
C PHE A 255 12.32 4.08 -10.09
N GLU A 256 11.52 3.13 -9.57
CA GLU A 256 12.00 2.12 -8.61
C GLU A 256 13.12 1.25 -9.19
N GLN A 257 13.03 0.87 -10.47
CA GLN A 257 14.03 0.01 -11.10
C GLN A 257 15.30 0.75 -11.54
N PHE A 258 15.20 2.02 -11.98
CA PHE A 258 16.33 2.69 -12.64
C PHE A 258 16.82 3.96 -11.94
N VAL A 259 15.92 4.78 -11.39
CA VAL A 259 16.33 6.05 -10.74
C VAL A 259 16.76 5.83 -9.30
N LYS A 260 16.00 5.02 -8.55
CA LYS A 260 16.32 4.72 -7.14
C LYS A 260 17.72 4.14 -6.98
N PRO A 261 18.16 3.11 -7.74
CA PRO A 261 19.52 2.61 -7.64
C PRO A 261 20.59 3.68 -7.90
N LEU A 262 20.37 4.58 -8.87
CA LEU A 262 21.28 5.70 -9.16
C LEU A 262 21.39 6.67 -7.97
N ILE A 263 20.27 7.02 -7.34
CA ILE A 263 20.25 7.87 -6.14
C ILE A 263 21.06 7.23 -5.00
N TYR A 264 20.91 5.93 -4.75
CA TYR A 264 21.70 5.23 -3.72
C TYR A 264 23.19 5.17 -4.09
N HIS A 265 23.50 4.91 -5.35
CA HIS A 265 24.87 4.85 -5.85
C HIS A 265 25.61 6.18 -5.67
N LEU A 266 24.96 7.30 -6.01
CA LEU A 266 25.51 8.66 -5.82
C LEU A 266 25.73 9.03 -4.34
N GLN A 267 25.08 8.31 -3.42
CA GLN A 267 25.27 8.44 -1.97
C GLN A 267 26.29 7.43 -1.41
N GLY A 268 26.93 6.62 -2.27
CA GLY A 268 27.88 5.59 -1.85
C GLY A 268 27.24 4.40 -1.14
N THR A 269 25.96 4.14 -1.40
CA THR A 269 25.16 3.09 -0.75
C THR A 269 24.42 2.23 -1.78
N GLN A 270 23.77 1.17 -1.32
CA GLN A 270 22.90 0.32 -2.13
C GLN A 270 21.45 0.46 -1.65
N PRO A 271 20.45 0.34 -2.54
CA PRO A 271 19.06 0.26 -2.13
C PRO A 271 18.86 -0.88 -1.11
N PRO A 272 17.98 -0.70 -0.11
CA PRO A 272 17.66 -1.79 0.80
C PRO A 272 16.99 -2.94 0.03
N GLU A 273 17.36 -4.17 0.38
CA GLU A 273 16.70 -5.37 -0.15
C GLU A 273 15.18 -5.32 0.16
N PRO A 274 14.32 -5.57 -0.85
CA PRO A 274 12.89 -5.65 -0.62
C PRO A 274 12.56 -6.74 0.39
N ARG A 275 11.69 -6.43 1.34
CA ARG A 275 11.13 -7.47 2.23
C ARG A 275 10.23 -8.37 1.41
N LYS A 276 10.37 -9.69 1.56
CA LYS A 276 9.58 -10.68 0.83
C LYS A 276 8.80 -11.56 1.78
N ILE A 277 7.63 -12.02 1.33
CA ILE A 277 6.82 -13.02 2.04
C ILE A 277 6.27 -14.05 1.05
N LYS A 278 6.13 -15.30 1.51
CA LYS A 278 5.49 -16.37 0.76
C LYS A 278 3.98 -16.20 0.74
N VAL A 279 3.39 -16.22 -0.45
CA VAL A 279 1.95 -16.05 -0.67
C VAL A 279 1.41 -17.07 -1.68
N TYR A 280 0.11 -17.35 -1.59
CA TYR A 280 -0.64 -18.12 -2.58
C TYR A 280 -1.58 -17.19 -3.35
N PRO A 281 -1.55 -17.16 -4.69
CA PRO A 281 -2.52 -16.39 -5.46
C PRO A 281 -3.96 -16.84 -5.19
N THR A 282 -4.90 -15.91 -5.15
CA THR A 282 -6.32 -16.25 -4.94
C THR A 282 -6.99 -16.85 -6.18
N ARG A 283 -6.32 -16.77 -7.33
CA ARG A 283 -6.70 -17.33 -8.64
C ARG A 283 -5.44 -17.52 -9.49
N ASP A 284 -5.52 -18.28 -10.58
CA ASP A 284 -4.42 -18.38 -11.54
C ASP A 284 -4.17 -17.00 -12.18
N ILE A 285 -2.89 -16.62 -12.27
CA ILE A 285 -2.43 -15.31 -12.72
C ILE A 285 -1.63 -15.51 -14.02
N PRO A 286 -2.26 -15.39 -15.20
CA PRO A 286 -1.51 -15.48 -16.46
C PRO A 286 -0.57 -14.28 -16.62
N SER A 287 0.54 -14.50 -17.32
CA SER A 287 1.49 -13.47 -17.75
C SER A 287 1.98 -13.78 -19.18
N LYS A 288 2.87 -12.95 -19.71
CA LYS A 288 3.39 -13.09 -21.07
C LYS A 288 4.88 -13.43 -21.05
N LEU A 289 5.29 -14.39 -21.88
CA LEU A 289 6.70 -14.70 -22.08
C LEU A 289 7.47 -13.51 -22.68
N GLY A 290 8.73 -13.40 -22.30
CA GLY A 290 9.67 -12.37 -22.76
C GLY A 290 9.56 -11.02 -22.06
N ILE A 291 8.75 -10.91 -21.00
CA ILE A 291 8.66 -9.70 -20.17
C ILE A 291 8.58 -10.06 -18.68
N GLU A 292 9.35 -9.37 -17.84
CA GLU A 292 9.16 -9.45 -16.39
C GLU A 292 7.93 -8.62 -16.00
N GLU A 293 6.99 -9.21 -15.27
CA GLU A 293 5.79 -8.50 -14.83
C GLU A 293 5.83 -8.17 -13.34
N PHE A 294 5.59 -6.89 -13.04
CA PHE A 294 5.44 -6.34 -11.71
C PHE A 294 3.95 -6.21 -11.37
N LEU A 295 3.37 -7.32 -10.93
CA LEU A 295 1.94 -7.39 -10.65
C LEU A 295 1.66 -6.93 -9.22
N ARG A 296 0.95 -5.81 -9.10
CA ARG A 296 0.46 -5.30 -7.83
C ARG A 296 -0.58 -6.26 -7.25
N VAL A 297 -0.42 -6.60 -5.98
CA VAL A 297 -1.32 -7.50 -5.26
C VAL A 297 -1.75 -6.91 -3.93
N SER A 298 -2.95 -7.29 -3.53
CA SER A 298 -3.40 -7.11 -2.17
C SER A 298 -3.18 -8.39 -1.36
N ILE A 299 -2.63 -8.30 -0.16
CA ILE A 299 -2.18 -9.44 0.64
C ILE A 299 -2.89 -9.46 1.99
N GLY A 300 -3.44 -10.62 2.36
CA GLY A 300 -3.99 -10.86 3.70
C GLY A 300 -3.73 -12.28 4.17
N LYS A 301 -3.77 -12.49 5.48
CA LYS A 301 -3.58 -13.82 6.07
C LYS A 301 -4.92 -14.51 6.28
N VAL A 302 -5.20 -15.60 5.55
CA VAL A 302 -6.42 -16.41 5.65
C VAL A 302 -6.05 -17.77 6.25
N GLY A 303 -6.52 -18.04 7.47
CA GLY A 303 -6.04 -19.20 8.23
C GLY A 303 -4.53 -19.11 8.46
N ASP A 304 -3.79 -20.14 8.07
CA ASP A 304 -2.33 -20.19 8.25
C ASP A 304 -1.53 -19.65 7.05
N ARG A 305 -2.21 -19.24 5.97
CA ARG A 305 -1.56 -18.85 4.70
C ARG A 305 -1.75 -17.37 4.40
N TYR A 306 -0.74 -16.76 3.81
CA TYR A 306 -0.90 -15.47 3.15
C TYR A 306 -1.43 -15.70 1.75
N VAL A 307 -2.46 -14.95 1.38
CA VAL A 307 -3.05 -15.00 0.05
C VAL A 307 -2.86 -13.68 -0.67
N ALA A 308 -2.54 -13.75 -1.95
CA ALA A 308 -2.31 -12.59 -2.80
C ALA A 308 -3.43 -12.47 -3.84
N THR A 309 -4.16 -11.36 -3.76
CA THR A 309 -5.22 -11.02 -4.70
C THR A 309 -4.68 -10.06 -5.75
N PRO A 310 -4.70 -10.41 -7.06
CA PRO A 310 -4.24 -9.52 -8.11
C PRO A 310 -5.12 -8.28 -8.21
N LEU A 311 -4.48 -7.11 -8.25
CA LEU A 311 -5.14 -5.84 -8.54
C LEU A 311 -5.26 -5.61 -10.06
N PRO A 312 -6.15 -4.70 -10.51
CA PRO A 312 -6.26 -4.35 -11.92
C PRO A 312 -4.91 -3.96 -12.54
N ARG A 313 -4.66 -4.42 -13.77
CA ARG A 313 -3.35 -4.27 -14.43
C ARG A 313 -3.14 -2.92 -15.12
N ALA A 314 -4.19 -2.10 -15.22
CA ALA A 314 -4.15 -0.80 -15.89
C ALA A 314 -2.96 0.05 -15.41
N ALA A 315 -2.15 0.50 -16.36
CA ALA A 315 -0.92 1.24 -16.08
C ALA A 315 -1.20 2.69 -15.63
N GLY A 316 -2.34 3.27 -16.02
CA GLY A 316 -2.77 4.60 -15.58
C GLY A 316 -3.47 4.63 -14.21
N SER A 317 -3.78 3.47 -13.62
CA SER A 317 -4.57 3.42 -12.38
C SER A 317 -3.69 3.56 -11.14
N ILE A 318 -3.34 4.80 -10.78
CA ILE A 318 -2.56 5.14 -9.57
C ILE A 318 -3.15 4.52 -8.28
N THR A 319 -4.48 4.39 -8.21
CA THR A 319 -5.18 3.78 -7.07
C THR A 319 -4.80 2.31 -6.83
N THR A 320 -4.22 1.62 -7.82
CA THR A 320 -3.70 0.26 -7.62
C THR A 320 -2.44 0.25 -6.77
N LEU A 321 -1.59 1.28 -6.86
CA LEU A 321 -0.40 1.42 -6.02
C LEU A 321 -0.78 1.75 -4.58
N THR A 322 -1.79 2.61 -4.37
CA THR A 322 -2.26 2.96 -3.01
C THR A 322 -3.00 1.81 -2.32
N ARG A 323 -3.46 0.82 -3.09
CA ARG A 323 -4.16 -0.37 -2.58
C ARG A 323 -3.27 -1.61 -2.49
N ALA A 324 -2.07 -1.59 -3.07
CA ALA A 324 -1.19 -2.75 -3.07
C ALA A 324 -0.50 -2.90 -1.71
N GLU A 325 -0.51 -4.11 -1.15
CA GLU A 325 0.35 -4.46 -0.01
C GLU A 325 1.64 -5.13 -0.47
N GLY A 326 1.70 -5.57 -1.74
CA GLY A 326 2.91 -6.09 -2.33
C GLY A 326 2.91 -6.15 -3.85
N ILE A 327 4.04 -6.60 -4.39
CA ILE A 327 4.27 -6.83 -5.82
C ILE A 327 4.72 -8.27 -6.00
N LEU A 328 4.01 -9.01 -6.86
CA LEU A 328 4.50 -10.27 -7.41
C LEU A 328 5.36 -9.97 -8.63
N ARG A 329 6.61 -10.44 -8.61
CA ARG A 329 7.49 -10.43 -9.78
C ARG A 329 7.35 -11.74 -10.53
N ILE A 330 6.72 -11.69 -11.70
CA ILE A 330 6.56 -12.85 -12.58
C ILE A 330 7.73 -12.83 -13.58
N PRO A 331 8.62 -13.83 -13.56
CA PRO A 331 9.80 -13.84 -14.43
C PRO A 331 9.46 -13.87 -15.91
N GLU A 332 10.35 -13.36 -16.76
CA GLU A 332 10.16 -13.31 -18.22
C GLU A 332 9.95 -14.68 -18.89
N LEU A 333 10.44 -15.76 -18.27
CA LEU A 333 10.29 -17.12 -18.79
C LEU A 333 9.02 -17.83 -18.25
N SER A 334 8.15 -17.10 -17.54
CA SER A 334 6.93 -17.64 -16.95
C SER A 334 5.67 -17.19 -17.72
N GLU A 335 4.77 -18.14 -17.97
CA GLU A 335 3.43 -17.88 -18.51
C GLU A 335 2.44 -17.42 -17.43
N GLY A 336 2.89 -17.32 -16.17
CA GLY A 336 2.04 -16.92 -15.05
C GLY A 336 2.35 -17.66 -13.76
N VAL A 337 1.49 -17.46 -12.78
CA VAL A 337 1.58 -18.12 -11.46
C VAL A 337 0.27 -18.85 -11.20
N SER A 338 0.35 -20.12 -10.80
CA SER A 338 -0.85 -20.88 -10.43
C SER A 338 -1.31 -20.55 -9.02
N GLN A 339 -2.62 -20.61 -8.75
CA GLN A 339 -3.19 -20.49 -7.41
C GLN A 339 -2.76 -21.60 -6.43
N SER A 340 -2.22 -22.71 -6.93
CA SER A 340 -1.65 -23.77 -6.09
C SER A 340 -0.16 -23.57 -5.78
N GLU A 341 0.48 -22.59 -6.41
CA GLU A 341 1.90 -22.31 -6.28
C GLU A 341 2.14 -21.30 -5.14
N GLU A 342 3.20 -21.55 -4.37
CA GLU A 342 3.69 -20.61 -3.36
C GLU A 342 4.78 -19.74 -3.97
N VAL A 343 4.58 -18.42 -3.98
CA VAL A 343 5.50 -17.46 -4.61
C VAL A 343 5.91 -16.36 -3.64
N ASP A 344 7.04 -15.71 -3.92
CA ASP A 344 7.49 -14.54 -3.16
C ASP A 344 6.78 -13.28 -3.63
N ALA A 345 6.20 -12.53 -2.69
CA ALA A 345 5.72 -11.17 -2.91
C ALA A 345 6.64 -10.17 -2.22
N GLU A 346 7.05 -9.12 -2.93
CA GLU A 346 7.75 -7.96 -2.38
C GLU A 346 6.77 -7.08 -1.63
N LEU A 347 7.02 -6.81 -0.35
CA LEU A 347 6.12 -6.06 0.51
C LEU A 347 6.29 -4.55 0.32
N LEU A 348 5.16 -3.86 0.18
CA LEU A 348 5.06 -2.40 0.17
C LEU A 348 4.64 -1.83 1.54
N VAL A 349 4.19 -2.70 2.45
CA VAL A 349 3.74 -2.35 3.81
C VAL A 349 4.45 -3.21 4.85
N ASN A 350 4.28 -2.91 6.14
CA ASN A 350 4.82 -3.80 7.17
C ASN A 350 4.00 -5.10 7.24
N GLU A 351 4.66 -6.22 7.48
CA GLU A 351 4.01 -7.53 7.57
C GLU A 351 2.87 -7.58 8.61
N LYS A 352 3.01 -6.85 9.73
CA LYS A 352 1.96 -6.76 10.76
C LYS A 352 0.64 -6.19 10.24
N GLU A 353 0.69 -5.34 9.21
CA GLU A 353 -0.51 -4.75 8.61
C GLU A 353 -1.33 -5.79 7.83
N LEU A 354 -0.67 -6.84 7.32
CA LEU A 354 -1.31 -7.94 6.58
C LEU A 354 -2.23 -8.78 7.48
N LEU A 355 -1.93 -8.85 8.78
CA LEU A 355 -2.75 -9.56 9.78
C LEU A 355 -4.10 -8.87 10.01
N ASN A 356 -4.19 -7.58 9.70
CA ASN A 356 -5.42 -6.80 9.81
C ASN A 356 -6.19 -6.74 8.48
N THR A 357 -5.71 -7.43 7.45
CA THR A 357 -6.37 -7.45 6.14
C THR A 357 -7.38 -8.58 6.06
N VAL A 358 -8.66 -8.21 6.04
CA VAL A 358 -9.75 -9.13 5.74
C VAL A 358 -9.93 -9.24 4.24
N VAL A 359 -9.55 -10.39 3.71
CA VAL A 359 -9.75 -10.78 2.31
C VAL A 359 -11.22 -11.09 2.04
N PHE A 360 -11.87 -10.24 1.24
CA PHE A 360 -13.21 -10.37 0.70
C PHE A 360 -13.13 -10.73 -0.80
N ILE A 361 -13.75 -11.83 -1.22
CA ILE A 361 -13.78 -12.23 -2.63
C ILE A 361 -15.22 -12.56 -2.99
N GLY A 362 -15.81 -11.89 -3.97
CA GLY A 362 -17.19 -12.17 -4.35
C GLY A 362 -17.73 -11.20 -5.38
N SER A 363 -19.04 -10.96 -5.31
CA SER A 363 -19.65 -9.88 -6.08
C SER A 363 -19.29 -8.51 -5.53
N HIS A 364 -19.35 -7.49 -6.36
CA HIS A 364 -19.11 -6.11 -5.95
C HIS A 364 -20.41 -5.47 -5.46
N ASP A 365 -20.33 -4.66 -4.41
CA ASP A 365 -21.41 -3.81 -3.96
C ASP A 365 -20.84 -2.55 -3.28
N MET A 366 -21.49 -1.40 -3.46
CA MET A 366 -21.04 -0.11 -2.90
C MET A 366 -21.03 -0.11 -1.36
N THR A 367 -21.84 -0.96 -0.73
CA THR A 367 -21.84 -1.13 0.73
C THR A 367 -20.53 -1.70 1.26
N ILE A 368 -19.74 -2.41 0.45
CA ILE A 368 -18.41 -2.89 0.85
C ILE A 368 -17.41 -1.74 0.97
N ASP A 369 -17.50 -0.72 0.11
CA ASP A 369 -16.67 0.48 0.22
C ASP A 369 -17.06 1.29 1.48
N ILE A 370 -18.36 1.45 1.75
CA ILE A 370 -18.85 2.08 2.98
C ILE A 370 -18.37 1.31 4.22
N LEU A 371 -18.47 -0.02 4.20
CA LEU A 371 -18.00 -0.87 5.29
C LEU A 371 -16.49 -0.73 5.52
N SER A 372 -15.71 -0.67 4.44
CA SER A 372 -14.26 -0.51 4.50
C SER A 372 -13.84 0.79 5.18
N ASP A 373 -14.62 1.85 4.96
CA ASP A 373 -14.43 3.15 5.60
C ASP A 373 -14.95 3.15 7.05
N GLU A 374 -16.14 2.59 7.30
CA GLU A 374 -16.77 2.57 8.62
C GLU A 374 -15.90 1.85 9.67
N ILE A 375 -15.30 0.72 9.31
CA ILE A 375 -14.43 -0.04 10.23
C ILE A 375 -13.20 0.77 10.63
N ARG A 376 -12.66 1.59 9.71
CA ARG A 376 -11.48 2.42 9.99
C ARG A 376 -11.81 3.61 10.87
N ARG A 377 -13.04 4.14 10.78
CA ARG A 377 -13.53 5.24 11.62
C ARG A 377 -13.51 4.89 13.10
N GLU A 378 -13.71 3.61 13.45
CA GLU A 378 -13.63 3.12 14.83
C GLU A 378 -12.19 2.99 15.36
N GLY A 379 -11.18 3.44 14.60
CA GLY A 379 -9.77 3.37 14.98
C GLY A 379 -9.18 1.96 14.88
N LYS A 380 -9.92 1.00 14.33
CA LYS A 380 -9.43 -0.34 14.05
C LYS A 380 -8.53 -0.27 12.82
N ALA A 381 -7.31 -0.81 12.92
CA ALA A 381 -6.37 -0.88 11.80
C ALA A 381 -6.74 -1.95 10.75
N ILE A 382 -8.03 -2.29 10.64
CA ILE A 382 -8.55 -3.33 9.76
C ILE A 382 -8.73 -2.77 8.35
N ARG A 383 -8.36 -3.58 7.36
CA ARG A 383 -8.54 -3.29 5.94
C ARG A 383 -9.38 -4.38 5.30
N ILE A 384 -10.28 -4.01 4.41
CA ILE A 384 -10.95 -4.98 3.55
C ILE A 384 -10.24 -4.98 2.19
N SER A 385 -9.67 -6.12 1.82
CA SER A 385 -9.17 -6.38 0.48
C SER A 385 -10.29 -6.98 -0.34
N SER A 386 -10.87 -6.20 -1.25
CA SER A 386 -12.01 -6.65 -2.06
C SER A 386 -11.58 -7.09 -3.46
N SER A 387 -11.99 -8.30 -3.86
CA SER A 387 -11.81 -8.83 -5.21
C SER A 387 -13.14 -9.20 -5.86
N ASN A 388 -13.37 -8.65 -7.05
CA ASN A 388 -14.60 -8.85 -7.78
C ASN A 388 -14.45 -10.05 -8.74
N VAL A 389 -15.07 -11.18 -8.39
CA VAL A 389 -15.13 -12.41 -9.20
C VAL A 389 -16.56 -12.91 -9.41
N GLY A 390 -17.55 -12.13 -8.96
CA GLY A 390 -18.94 -12.54 -8.91
C GLY A 390 -19.24 -13.48 -7.74
N SER A 391 -20.53 -13.65 -7.45
CA SER A 391 -21.00 -14.43 -6.29
C SER A 391 -20.51 -15.88 -6.30
N LEU A 392 -20.57 -16.54 -7.45
CA LEU A 392 -20.14 -17.94 -7.58
C LEU A 392 -18.63 -18.10 -7.37
N GLY A 393 -17.83 -17.17 -7.92
CA GLY A 393 -16.39 -17.14 -7.69
C GLY A 393 -16.06 -16.96 -6.20
N GLY A 394 -16.84 -16.15 -5.48
CA GLY A 394 -16.72 -15.98 -4.03
C GLY A 394 -16.97 -17.27 -3.24
N LEU A 395 -18.03 -18.01 -3.55
CA LEU A 395 -18.30 -19.31 -2.94
C LEU A 395 -17.17 -20.32 -3.22
N ILE A 396 -16.62 -20.33 -4.44
CA ILE A 396 -15.49 -21.19 -4.79
C ILE A 396 -14.23 -20.79 -4.00
N ALA A 397 -13.97 -19.49 -3.81
CA ALA A 397 -12.85 -18.99 -3.02
C ALA A 397 -12.96 -19.41 -1.54
N LEU A 398 -14.15 -19.31 -0.93
CA LEU A 398 -14.41 -19.84 0.42
C LEU A 398 -14.17 -21.36 0.50
N ARG A 399 -14.61 -22.10 -0.53
CA ARG A 399 -14.35 -23.54 -0.61
C ARG A 399 -12.84 -23.86 -0.68
N LYS A 400 -12.06 -23.02 -1.34
CA LYS A 400 -10.59 -23.16 -1.41
C LYS A 400 -9.87 -22.62 -0.18
N GLY A 401 -10.54 -21.83 0.67
CA GLY A 401 -9.93 -21.17 1.82
C GLY A 401 -9.04 -20.00 1.44
N THR A 402 -9.34 -19.31 0.33
CA THR A 402 -8.56 -18.17 -0.18
C THR A 402 -9.16 -16.80 0.19
N CYS A 403 -10.27 -16.77 0.93
CA CYS A 403 -10.84 -15.57 1.51
C CYS A 403 -11.47 -15.84 2.87
N HIS A 404 -11.72 -14.78 3.63
CA HIS A 404 -12.44 -14.85 4.92
C HIS A 404 -13.95 -14.87 4.71
N LEU A 405 -14.43 -14.05 3.78
CA LEU A 405 -15.86 -13.91 3.49
C LEU A 405 -16.10 -13.57 2.03
N CYS A 406 -17.30 -13.84 1.55
CA CYS A 406 -17.75 -13.44 0.22
C CYS A 406 -19.11 -12.76 0.26
N GLY A 407 -19.34 -11.82 -0.66
CA GLY A 407 -20.67 -11.30 -0.96
C GLY A 407 -21.35 -12.12 -2.05
N SER A 408 -22.63 -12.44 -1.85
CA SER A 408 -23.43 -13.28 -2.75
C SER A 408 -24.85 -12.77 -2.93
N HIS A 409 -25.36 -12.89 -4.16
CA HIS A 409 -26.73 -12.57 -4.57
C HIS A 409 -27.18 -13.49 -5.72
N LEU A 410 -26.95 -14.80 -5.57
CA LEU A 410 -27.30 -15.78 -6.60
C LEU A 410 -28.79 -16.12 -6.51
N LEU A 411 -29.54 -15.77 -7.54
CA LEU A 411 -30.95 -16.14 -7.66
C LEU A 411 -31.07 -17.59 -8.16
N ASP A 412 -31.83 -18.39 -7.43
CA ASP A 412 -32.34 -19.66 -7.91
C ASP A 412 -33.61 -19.41 -8.73
N THR A 413 -33.55 -19.62 -10.03
CA THR A 413 -34.66 -19.32 -10.95
C THR A 413 -35.83 -20.32 -10.85
N GLU A 414 -35.62 -21.48 -10.21
CA GLU A 414 -36.67 -22.48 -10.00
C GLU A 414 -37.46 -22.18 -8.72
N THR A 415 -36.77 -21.77 -7.66
CA THR A 415 -37.39 -21.54 -6.34
C THR A 415 -37.68 -20.07 -6.04
N GLY A 416 -37.02 -19.14 -6.74
CA GLY A 416 -37.04 -17.71 -6.43
C GLY A 416 -36.24 -17.31 -5.19
N GLU A 417 -35.56 -18.27 -4.54
CA GLU A 417 -34.74 -18.03 -3.34
C GLU A 417 -33.34 -17.52 -3.72
N TYR A 418 -32.79 -16.61 -2.91
CA TYR A 418 -31.41 -16.16 -3.06
C TYR A 418 -30.44 -16.97 -2.20
N ASN A 419 -29.24 -17.21 -2.76
CA ASN A 419 -28.03 -17.71 -2.10
C ASN A 419 -28.06 -19.16 -1.58
N LEU A 420 -29.09 -19.60 -0.84
CA LEU A 420 -29.03 -20.85 -0.06
C LEU A 420 -28.83 -22.10 -0.92
N SER A 421 -29.50 -22.23 -2.07
CA SER A 421 -29.35 -23.40 -2.95
C SER A 421 -27.92 -23.53 -3.50
N TYR A 422 -27.33 -22.42 -3.93
CA TYR A 422 -25.95 -22.36 -4.39
C TYR A 422 -24.94 -22.62 -3.26
N ILE A 423 -25.17 -22.06 -2.06
CA ILE A 423 -24.32 -22.33 -0.89
C ILE A 423 -24.32 -23.83 -0.57
N ARG A 424 -25.49 -24.47 -0.48
CA ARG A 424 -25.60 -25.93 -0.24
C ARG A 424 -24.87 -26.75 -1.30
N ARG A 425 -24.93 -26.33 -2.56
CA ARG A 425 -24.27 -27.03 -3.68
C ARG A 425 -22.75 -26.87 -3.68
N TYR A 426 -22.25 -25.65 -3.51
CA TYR A 426 -20.84 -25.32 -3.70
C TYR A 426 -20.00 -25.42 -2.42
N LEU A 427 -20.61 -25.27 -1.25
CA LEU A 427 -19.94 -25.34 0.06
C LEU A 427 -20.29 -26.60 0.86
N LYS A 428 -20.83 -27.63 0.21
CA LYS A 428 -21.13 -28.93 0.84
C LYS A 428 -19.95 -29.46 1.68
N GLY A 429 -20.20 -29.71 2.97
CA GLY A 429 -19.20 -30.19 3.91
C GLY A 429 -18.33 -29.09 4.54
N LYS A 430 -18.66 -27.81 4.31
CA LYS A 430 -18.01 -26.66 4.94
C LYS A 430 -19.06 -25.79 5.64
N PRO A 431 -19.15 -25.84 6.98
CA PRO A 431 -20.05 -24.98 7.74
C PRO A 431 -19.80 -23.50 7.50
N VAL A 432 -20.85 -22.80 7.09
CA VAL A 432 -20.88 -21.35 6.89
C VAL A 432 -22.13 -20.74 7.52
N ALA A 433 -21.98 -19.51 8.00
CA ALA A 433 -23.08 -18.64 8.38
C ALA A 433 -23.33 -17.60 7.29
N VAL A 434 -24.60 -17.34 7.02
CA VAL A 434 -25.07 -16.34 6.06
C VAL A 434 -25.66 -15.18 6.84
N PHE A 435 -25.13 -13.98 6.62
CA PHE A 435 -25.62 -12.75 7.24
C PHE A 435 -26.25 -11.86 6.20
N HIS A 436 -27.40 -11.30 6.50
CA HIS A 436 -27.99 -10.26 5.66
C HIS A 436 -27.06 -9.05 5.60
N LEU A 437 -26.76 -8.57 4.40
CA LEU A 437 -26.09 -7.28 4.24
C LEU A 437 -27.11 -6.22 3.88
N VAL A 438 -27.74 -6.35 2.72
CA VAL A 438 -28.73 -5.37 2.24
C VAL A 438 -29.72 -6.03 1.29
N LYS A 439 -30.91 -5.43 1.17
CA LYS A 439 -31.68 -5.53 -0.08
C LYS A 439 -31.40 -4.31 -0.94
N ARG A 440 -31.36 -4.47 -2.25
CA ARG A 440 -31.13 -3.37 -3.19
C ARG A 440 -32.10 -3.44 -4.36
N GLU A 441 -32.52 -2.28 -4.86
CA GLU A 441 -33.41 -2.17 -6.02
C GLU A 441 -32.62 -2.31 -7.32
N GLN A 442 -33.00 -3.30 -8.11
CA GLN A 442 -32.53 -3.54 -9.48
C GLN A 442 -33.59 -3.06 -10.47
N GLY A 443 -33.15 -2.46 -11.57
CA GLY A 443 -34.06 -1.84 -12.52
C GLY A 443 -33.37 -1.27 -13.75
N LEU A 444 -34.16 -0.65 -14.62
CA LEU A 444 -33.66 0.05 -15.80
C LEU A 444 -33.27 1.46 -15.42
N MET A 445 -32.00 1.81 -15.64
CA MET A 445 -31.52 3.18 -15.62
C MET A 445 -31.82 3.79 -16.99
N VAL A 446 -32.46 4.94 -17.01
CA VAL A 446 -32.85 5.65 -18.24
C VAL A 446 -32.38 7.09 -18.16
N ALA A 447 -32.19 7.73 -19.33
CA ALA A 447 -31.83 9.14 -19.39
C ALA A 447 -32.80 10.00 -18.57
N LYS A 448 -32.29 11.12 -18.04
CA LYS A 448 -33.08 12.09 -17.27
C LYS A 448 -34.35 12.49 -18.05
N ASP A 449 -35.48 12.54 -17.35
CA ASP A 449 -36.81 12.85 -17.88
C ASP A 449 -37.39 11.77 -18.82
N ASN A 450 -36.68 10.64 -18.97
CA ASN A 450 -37.08 9.47 -19.74
C ASN A 450 -37.70 9.82 -21.11
N PRO A 451 -36.93 10.44 -22.03
CA PRO A 451 -37.46 11.03 -23.26
C PRO A 451 -38.15 10.02 -24.20
N LYS A 452 -37.81 8.73 -24.08
CA LYS A 452 -38.42 7.64 -24.86
C LYS A 452 -39.62 6.99 -24.16
N ASN A 453 -40.00 7.48 -22.99
CA ASN A 453 -41.11 6.98 -22.17
C ASN A 453 -41.03 5.46 -21.98
N ILE A 454 -39.85 4.96 -21.63
CA ILE A 454 -39.62 3.54 -21.32
C ILE A 454 -40.34 3.26 -19.99
N GLN A 455 -41.16 2.21 -19.92
CA GLN A 455 -41.93 1.86 -18.71
C GLN A 455 -41.53 0.51 -18.12
N GLY A 456 -40.86 -0.35 -18.89
CA GLY A 456 -40.43 -1.66 -18.40
C GLY A 456 -39.70 -2.48 -19.46
N LEU A 457 -39.54 -3.78 -19.16
CA LEU A 457 -38.77 -4.70 -20.02
C LEU A 457 -39.39 -4.86 -21.42
N GLN A 458 -40.71 -4.71 -21.55
CA GLN A 458 -41.40 -4.82 -22.84
C GLN A 458 -40.97 -3.74 -23.84
N ASP A 459 -40.54 -2.57 -23.36
CA ASP A 459 -40.10 -1.47 -24.22
C ASP A 459 -38.70 -1.69 -24.80
N LEU A 460 -37.93 -2.67 -24.29
CA LEU A 460 -36.57 -2.96 -24.77
C LEU A 460 -36.54 -3.53 -26.19
N THR A 461 -37.65 -4.08 -26.68
CA THR A 461 -37.79 -4.59 -28.06
C THR A 461 -38.19 -3.52 -29.07
N ARG A 462 -38.43 -2.28 -28.62
CA ARG A 462 -38.76 -1.17 -29.51
C ARG A 462 -37.56 -0.79 -30.37
N ALA A 463 -37.79 -0.56 -31.66
CA ALA A 463 -36.73 -0.23 -32.63
C ALA A 463 -36.01 1.10 -32.33
N ASP A 464 -36.68 2.02 -31.62
CA ASP A 464 -36.11 3.30 -31.23
C ASP A 464 -35.29 3.24 -29.93
N VAL A 465 -35.28 2.12 -29.19
CA VAL A 465 -34.56 1.98 -27.92
C VAL A 465 -33.25 1.22 -28.13
N SER A 466 -32.17 1.74 -27.56
CA SER A 466 -30.86 1.08 -27.49
C SER A 466 -30.51 0.77 -26.05
N PHE A 467 -29.98 -0.43 -25.82
CA PHE A 467 -29.69 -0.95 -24.50
C PHE A 467 -28.19 -1.17 -24.31
N VAL A 468 -27.72 -0.96 -23.08
CA VAL A 468 -26.40 -1.41 -22.61
C VAL A 468 -26.59 -2.39 -21.46
N ASN A 469 -25.89 -3.51 -21.54
CA ASN A 469 -26.05 -4.65 -20.65
C ASN A 469 -24.90 -4.76 -19.66
N ARG A 470 -25.09 -5.64 -18.67
CA ARG A 470 -24.07 -6.14 -17.78
C ARG A 470 -23.42 -7.39 -18.36
N GLN A 471 -22.15 -7.60 -18.05
CA GLN A 471 -21.42 -8.77 -18.53
C GLN A 471 -22.13 -10.10 -18.22
N ALA A 472 -22.03 -11.05 -19.14
CA ALA A 472 -22.57 -12.39 -18.98
C ALA A 472 -22.15 -13.04 -17.65
N GLY A 473 -23.11 -13.67 -16.96
CA GLY A 473 -22.89 -14.33 -15.67
C GLY A 473 -22.88 -13.41 -14.44
N SER A 474 -23.05 -12.10 -14.60
CA SER A 474 -23.33 -11.20 -13.46
C SER A 474 -24.74 -11.42 -12.89
N GLY A 475 -24.95 -11.17 -11.59
CA GLY A 475 -26.27 -11.38 -10.93
C GLY A 475 -27.40 -10.56 -11.58
N THR A 476 -27.26 -9.23 -11.64
CA THR A 476 -27.17 -8.51 -12.93
C THR A 476 -27.97 -9.07 -14.11
N ARG A 477 -27.17 -9.65 -15.01
CA ARG A 477 -27.59 -10.31 -16.22
C ARG A 477 -28.49 -11.51 -15.98
N VAL A 478 -28.20 -12.35 -14.97
CA VAL A 478 -29.02 -13.52 -14.64
C VAL A 478 -30.45 -13.11 -14.26
N LEU A 479 -30.60 -12.05 -13.47
CA LEU A 479 -31.90 -11.48 -13.10
C LEU A 479 -32.63 -10.95 -14.33
N LEU A 480 -31.94 -10.18 -15.18
CA LEU A 480 -32.53 -9.68 -16.42
C LEU A 480 -33.04 -10.83 -17.30
N ASP A 481 -32.21 -11.84 -17.55
CA ASP A 481 -32.54 -12.97 -18.42
C ASP A 481 -33.72 -13.77 -17.86
N PHE A 482 -33.76 -13.98 -16.55
CA PHE A 482 -34.89 -14.61 -15.88
C PHE A 482 -36.18 -13.80 -16.06
N LYS A 483 -36.13 -12.47 -15.90
CA LYS A 483 -37.29 -11.59 -16.07
C LYS A 483 -37.73 -11.47 -17.53
N LEU A 484 -36.80 -11.45 -18.48
CA LEU A 484 -37.11 -11.51 -19.92
C LEU A 484 -37.80 -12.83 -20.27
N GLN A 485 -37.31 -13.96 -19.75
CA GLN A 485 -37.93 -15.26 -19.93
C GLN A 485 -39.36 -15.30 -19.36
N GLN A 486 -39.57 -14.77 -18.14
CA GLN A 486 -40.91 -14.65 -17.54
C GLN A 486 -41.84 -13.75 -18.37
N ALA A 487 -41.30 -12.70 -19.00
CA ALA A 487 -42.04 -11.79 -19.86
C ALA A 487 -42.22 -12.32 -21.30
N GLY A 488 -41.61 -13.45 -21.66
CA GLY A 488 -41.66 -14.02 -23.01
C GLY A 488 -40.90 -13.23 -24.07
N ILE A 489 -39.86 -12.47 -23.68
CA ILE A 489 -39.06 -11.63 -24.58
C ILE A 489 -37.80 -12.39 -24.99
N ASP A 490 -37.53 -12.51 -26.30
CA ASP A 490 -36.26 -13.05 -26.79
C ASP A 490 -35.18 -11.96 -26.70
N PRO A 491 -34.06 -12.20 -25.98
CA PRO A 491 -32.98 -11.22 -25.89
C PRO A 491 -32.41 -10.74 -27.22
N LYS A 492 -32.52 -11.54 -28.29
CA LYS A 492 -32.07 -11.16 -29.65
C LYS A 492 -32.88 -10.01 -30.24
N GLU A 493 -34.08 -9.74 -29.72
CA GLU A 493 -34.92 -8.63 -30.15
C GLU A 493 -34.50 -7.30 -29.51
N ILE A 494 -33.61 -7.32 -28.52
CA ILE A 494 -33.14 -6.13 -27.81
C ILE A 494 -31.89 -5.57 -28.51
N ARG A 495 -32.00 -4.36 -29.06
CA ARG A 495 -30.89 -3.67 -29.72
C ARG A 495 -29.81 -3.28 -28.70
N GLY A 496 -28.61 -3.82 -28.87
CA GLY A 496 -27.48 -3.56 -27.96
C GLY A 496 -27.38 -4.53 -26.78
N TYR A 497 -28.13 -5.63 -26.79
CA TYR A 497 -28.07 -6.64 -25.74
C TYR A 497 -26.67 -7.24 -25.49
N ASP A 498 -25.83 -7.30 -26.54
CA ASP A 498 -24.43 -7.75 -26.49
C ASP A 498 -23.43 -6.61 -26.20
N HIS A 499 -23.90 -5.37 -26.05
CA HIS A 499 -23.08 -4.26 -25.58
C HIS A 499 -22.93 -4.39 -24.06
N GLU A 500 -21.77 -4.83 -23.58
CA GLU A 500 -21.60 -5.21 -22.18
C GLU A 500 -20.66 -4.27 -21.42
N GLU A 501 -21.06 -3.95 -20.20
CA GLU A 501 -20.28 -3.18 -19.24
C GLU A 501 -20.07 -3.94 -17.91
N PHE A 502 -18.93 -3.64 -17.27
CA PHE A 502 -18.44 -4.43 -16.13
C PHE A 502 -18.81 -3.85 -14.75
N THR A 503 -19.22 -2.58 -14.68
CA THR A 503 -19.65 -1.90 -13.44
C THR A 503 -21.02 -1.25 -13.60
N HIS A 504 -21.81 -1.15 -12.52
CA HIS A 504 -23.11 -0.46 -12.60
C HIS A 504 -22.94 1.01 -12.98
N MET A 505 -21.81 1.61 -12.55
CA MET A 505 -21.45 2.96 -12.89
C MET A 505 -21.12 3.11 -14.38
N ALA A 506 -20.43 2.16 -15.00
CA ALA A 506 -20.13 2.22 -16.43
C ALA A 506 -21.41 2.14 -17.29
N VAL A 507 -22.34 1.23 -16.95
CA VAL A 507 -23.68 1.20 -17.56
C VAL A 507 -24.38 2.56 -17.41
N ALA A 508 -24.31 3.18 -16.24
CA ALA A 508 -24.89 4.50 -16.02
C ALA A 508 -24.18 5.62 -16.82
N VAL A 509 -22.86 5.54 -17.00
CA VAL A 509 -22.08 6.48 -17.83
C VAL A 509 -22.49 6.37 -19.30
N ASP A 510 -22.73 5.17 -19.80
CA ASP A 510 -23.19 4.96 -21.18
C ASP A 510 -24.59 5.55 -21.41
N VAL A 511 -25.48 5.44 -20.42
CA VAL A 511 -26.80 6.05 -20.50
C VAL A 511 -26.72 7.57 -20.43
N VAL A 512 -25.93 8.14 -19.50
CA VAL A 512 -25.83 9.61 -19.36
C VAL A 512 -25.09 10.27 -20.53
N SER A 513 -24.15 9.56 -21.17
CA SER A 513 -23.44 10.03 -22.36
C SER A 513 -24.24 9.88 -23.66
N GLY A 514 -25.37 9.17 -23.62
CA GLY A 514 -26.20 8.88 -24.80
C GLY A 514 -25.65 7.75 -25.68
N ALA A 515 -24.67 6.98 -25.21
CA ALA A 515 -24.20 5.78 -25.89
C ALA A 515 -25.28 4.67 -25.92
N ALA A 516 -26.17 4.66 -24.93
CA ALA A 516 -27.38 3.86 -24.89
C ALA A 516 -28.56 4.65 -24.29
N ASP A 517 -29.80 4.24 -24.56
CA ASP A 517 -31.00 4.88 -24.00
C ASP A 517 -31.34 4.37 -22.61
N CYS A 518 -31.03 3.10 -22.35
CA CYS A 518 -31.25 2.48 -21.06
C CYS A 518 -30.28 1.33 -20.79
N GLY A 519 -30.16 0.94 -19.52
CA GLY A 519 -29.34 -0.19 -19.11
C GLY A 519 -29.77 -0.77 -17.77
N MET A 520 -29.53 -2.06 -17.55
CA MET A 520 -29.91 -2.72 -16.29
C MET A 520 -28.86 -2.43 -15.19
N GLY A 521 -29.31 -1.98 -14.02
CA GLY A 521 -28.43 -1.70 -12.90
C GLY A 521 -29.15 -1.45 -11.58
N ILE A 522 -28.42 -0.89 -10.61
CA ILE A 522 -28.92 -0.55 -9.28
C ILE A 522 -29.34 0.92 -9.21
N TYR A 523 -30.36 1.23 -8.42
CA TYR A 523 -30.87 2.61 -8.27
C TYR A 523 -29.77 3.61 -7.86
N ALA A 524 -28.87 3.24 -6.95
CA ALA A 524 -27.83 4.14 -6.49
C ALA A 524 -26.87 4.60 -7.61
N ALA A 525 -26.64 3.76 -8.63
CA ALA A 525 -25.83 4.16 -9.79
C ALA A 525 -26.58 5.19 -10.65
N ALA A 526 -27.89 5.01 -10.87
CA ALA A 526 -28.73 5.99 -11.54
C ALA A 526 -28.74 7.33 -10.79
N LYS A 527 -28.99 7.29 -9.48
CA LYS A 527 -29.01 8.48 -8.61
C LYS A 527 -27.69 9.24 -8.66
N ALA A 528 -26.56 8.54 -8.64
CA ALA A 528 -25.22 9.16 -8.65
C ALA A 528 -24.94 10.00 -9.89
N LEU A 529 -25.51 9.63 -11.05
CA LEU A 529 -25.36 10.36 -12.31
C LEU A 529 -26.63 11.15 -12.70
N GLY A 530 -27.59 11.27 -11.78
CA GLY A 530 -28.83 12.01 -12.01
C GLY A 530 -29.75 11.39 -13.06
N LEU A 531 -29.65 10.09 -13.31
CA LEU A 531 -30.54 9.35 -14.20
C LEU A 531 -31.88 9.05 -13.54
N ASP A 532 -32.92 8.84 -14.35
CA ASP A 532 -34.18 8.30 -13.87
C ASP A 532 -34.11 6.76 -13.81
N PHE A 533 -35.00 6.15 -13.04
CA PHE A 533 -34.93 4.72 -12.73
C PHE A 533 -36.31 4.06 -12.72
N ILE A 534 -36.39 2.89 -13.33
CA ILE A 534 -37.59 2.06 -13.40
C ILE A 534 -37.32 0.77 -12.60
N PRO A 535 -37.88 0.64 -11.38
CA PRO A 535 -37.67 -0.54 -10.54
C PRO A 535 -38.23 -1.81 -11.19
N ILE A 536 -37.47 -2.91 -11.11
CA ILE A 536 -37.87 -4.24 -11.61
C ILE A 536 -38.00 -5.24 -10.45
N GLU A 537 -37.01 -5.30 -9.56
CA GLU A 537 -36.97 -6.31 -8.50
C GLU A 537 -36.15 -5.84 -7.30
N SER A 538 -36.50 -6.36 -6.11
CA SER A 538 -35.68 -6.22 -4.91
C SER A 538 -34.73 -7.42 -4.80
N GLU A 539 -33.44 -7.18 -4.88
CA GLU A 539 -32.40 -8.21 -4.84
C GLU A 539 -31.81 -8.33 -3.43
N GLN A 540 -31.71 -9.56 -2.93
CA GLN A 540 -31.06 -9.87 -1.66
C GLN A 540 -29.54 -10.05 -1.85
N TYR A 541 -28.76 -9.31 -1.08
CA TYR A 541 -27.30 -9.38 -1.06
C TYR A 541 -26.80 -9.72 0.35
N ASP A 542 -26.12 -10.85 0.49
CA ASP A 542 -25.71 -11.40 1.77
C ASP A 542 -24.19 -11.59 1.85
N LEU A 543 -23.68 -11.65 3.08
CA LEU A 543 -22.33 -12.08 3.40
C LEU A 543 -22.33 -13.56 3.81
N VAL A 544 -21.42 -14.34 3.23
CA VAL A 544 -21.20 -15.74 3.60
C VAL A 544 -19.85 -15.83 4.29
N ILE A 545 -19.83 -16.39 5.51
CA ILE A 545 -18.66 -16.44 6.39
C ILE A 545 -18.51 -17.88 6.92
N PRO A 546 -17.31 -18.50 6.88
CA PRO A 546 -17.07 -19.78 7.53
C PRO A 546 -17.34 -19.72 9.03
N THR A 547 -18.11 -20.67 9.56
CA THR A 547 -18.55 -20.64 10.97
C THR A 547 -17.35 -20.61 11.93
N GLN A 548 -16.27 -21.30 11.58
CA GLN A 548 -15.05 -21.39 12.39
C GLN A 548 -14.30 -20.06 12.59
N ILE A 549 -14.56 -19.03 11.77
CA ILE A 549 -13.84 -17.74 11.87
C ILE A 549 -14.71 -16.61 12.43
N ILE A 550 -15.99 -16.85 12.71
CA ILE A 550 -16.94 -15.81 13.14
C ILE A 550 -16.42 -15.08 14.39
N GLU A 551 -15.85 -15.82 15.34
CA GLU A 551 -15.33 -15.28 16.60
C GLU A 551 -13.97 -14.57 16.47
N GLN A 552 -13.36 -14.54 15.27
CA GLN A 552 -12.11 -13.82 15.08
C GLN A 552 -12.32 -12.30 15.23
N PRO A 553 -11.39 -11.57 15.88
CA PRO A 553 -11.55 -10.14 16.15
C PRO A 553 -11.87 -9.30 14.92
N ASN A 554 -11.23 -9.61 13.78
CA ASN A 554 -11.44 -8.88 12.53
C ASN A 554 -12.84 -9.11 11.94
N ILE A 555 -13.38 -10.32 12.10
CA ILE A 555 -14.72 -10.68 11.61
C ILE A 555 -15.80 -10.11 12.52
N GLN A 556 -15.60 -10.16 13.84
CA GLN A 556 -16.48 -9.49 14.79
C GLN A 556 -16.54 -7.99 14.56
N ALA A 557 -15.41 -7.35 14.23
CA ALA A 557 -15.38 -5.94 13.88
C ALA A 557 -16.21 -5.63 12.62
N ILE A 558 -16.14 -6.49 11.59
CA ILE A 558 -16.99 -6.36 10.41
C ILE A 558 -18.47 -6.48 10.77
N LEU A 559 -18.83 -7.51 11.54
CA LEU A 559 -20.22 -7.75 11.94
C LEU A 559 -20.77 -6.62 12.82
N GLN A 560 -19.94 -6.04 13.69
CA GLN A 560 -20.29 -4.85 14.47
C GLN A 560 -20.52 -3.63 13.57
N ALA A 561 -19.62 -3.38 12.62
CA ALA A 561 -19.72 -2.23 11.72
C ALA A 561 -20.99 -2.29 10.86
N ILE A 562 -21.32 -3.45 10.27
CA ILE A 562 -22.55 -3.59 9.46
C ILE A 562 -23.85 -3.49 10.30
N ARG A 563 -23.77 -3.75 11.61
CA ARG A 563 -24.90 -3.59 12.54
C ARG A 563 -25.06 -2.15 13.03
N SER A 564 -24.05 -1.31 12.86
CA SER A 564 -24.05 0.06 13.38
C SER A 564 -25.10 0.93 12.67
N ASP A 565 -25.70 1.86 13.42
CA ASP A 565 -26.64 2.83 12.86
C ASP A 565 -25.95 3.74 11.82
N SER A 566 -24.68 4.08 12.07
CA SER A 566 -23.86 4.88 11.15
C SER A 566 -23.75 4.21 9.77
N PHE A 567 -23.43 2.91 9.74
CA PHE A 567 -23.41 2.13 8.49
C PHE A 567 -24.78 2.13 7.81
N ARG A 568 -25.84 1.81 8.56
CA ARG A 568 -27.21 1.71 8.03
C ARG A 568 -27.68 3.03 7.43
N GLU A 569 -27.43 4.15 8.08
CA GLU A 569 -27.82 5.48 7.57
C GLU A 569 -27.02 5.86 6.31
N ARG A 570 -25.72 5.58 6.27
CA ARG A 570 -24.90 5.81 5.07
C ARG A 570 -25.35 4.97 3.88
N VAL A 571 -25.69 3.71 4.12
CA VAL A 571 -26.24 2.83 3.08
C VAL A 571 -27.60 3.31 2.60
N LYS A 572 -28.52 3.69 3.51
CA LYS A 572 -29.81 4.30 3.12
C LYS A 572 -29.63 5.56 2.28
N ALA A 573 -28.63 6.38 2.59
CA ALA A 573 -28.34 7.62 1.87
C ALA A 573 -27.95 7.38 0.39
N LEU A 574 -27.42 6.21 0.04
CA LEU A 574 -27.22 5.81 -1.37
C LEU A 574 -28.56 5.79 -2.14
N GLY A 575 -29.67 5.48 -1.47
CA GLY A 575 -30.99 5.31 -2.06
C GLY A 575 -31.17 3.95 -2.74
N GLY A 576 -32.39 3.40 -2.71
CA GLY A 576 -32.69 2.08 -3.28
C GLY A 576 -32.01 0.91 -2.55
N TYR A 577 -31.53 1.13 -1.31
CA TYR A 577 -31.00 0.11 -0.42
C TYR A 577 -31.82 0.05 0.87
N ASP A 578 -32.07 -1.17 1.36
CA ASP A 578 -32.66 -1.46 2.66
C ASP A 578 -31.65 -2.24 3.53
N PRO A 579 -30.99 -1.56 4.50
CA PRO A 579 -30.07 -2.17 5.45
C PRO A 579 -30.73 -2.53 6.80
N SER A 580 -32.06 -2.60 6.88
CA SER A 580 -32.78 -2.85 8.15
C SER A 580 -32.31 -4.12 8.87
N LYS A 581 -31.97 -5.15 8.10
CA LYS A 581 -31.47 -6.45 8.59
C LYS A 581 -29.95 -6.60 8.53
N SER A 582 -29.19 -5.54 8.23
CA SER A 582 -27.73 -5.65 8.10
C SER A 582 -27.10 -6.26 9.35
N GLY A 583 -26.35 -7.34 9.14
CA GLY A 583 -25.66 -8.12 10.16
C GLY A 583 -26.50 -9.12 10.95
N GLU A 584 -27.79 -9.29 10.63
CA GLU A 584 -28.61 -10.37 11.17
C GLU A 584 -28.20 -11.71 10.56
N LEU A 585 -28.14 -12.75 11.40
CA LEU A 585 -27.89 -14.12 10.93
C LEU A 585 -29.14 -14.62 10.19
N PHE A 586 -28.98 -14.93 8.91
CA PHE A 586 -30.04 -15.46 8.06
C PHE A 586 -30.15 -16.98 8.15
N ALA A 587 -29.03 -17.69 7.99
CA ALA A 587 -28.99 -19.15 8.02
C ALA A 587 -27.59 -19.67 8.36
N GLU A 588 -27.52 -20.88 8.93
CA GLU A 588 -26.31 -21.70 8.96
C GLU A 588 -26.47 -22.88 7.99
N VAL A 589 -25.44 -23.13 7.20
CA VAL A 589 -25.44 -24.17 6.16
C VAL A 589 -24.15 -24.97 6.25
N GLY A 590 -24.22 -26.30 6.23
CA GLY A 590 -23.07 -27.22 6.37
C GLY A 590 -23.03 -28.32 5.33
#